data_AF-A0A3C1J9D2-F1
#
_entry.id   AF-A0A3C1J9D2-F1
#
_cell.length_a   1.000
_cell.length_b   1.000
_cell.length_c   1.000
_cell.angle_alpha   90.00
_cell.angle_beta   90.00
_cell.angle_gamma   90.00
#
_symmetry.space_group_name_H-M   'P 1'
#
loop_
_entity.id
_entity.type
_entity.pdbx_description
1 polymer ?
#
loop_
_entity_poly.entity_id
_entity_poly.type
_entity_poly.pdbx_seq_one_letter_code
_entity_poly.pdbx_strand_id
1 'polypeptide(L)'
;MKLLAAKTLRLAALTAGLLLCGLPISAQEPEEKDATERLAAYEVSIASADPAAAVAYLRDGEARELAEADPRKAAALLGKAEALKDLKDLMAMRWDAARVNQLNQALTIRLDAGKPLVRLGVGPEPEKLLTWLKNYAPSYNEEKTAVVKKAIRQWEVVFGTMTDTRSMSWGQANMGAGRGVTVTKAAWEAMVLRERNAVIENIIAQDPRFLVYNDERLASARQNSTLNVDVRSFINSGALTPDQKSQLAGKSFNDQLYLLGNMFDNSNVAVDPALRSRVDAARSSLPQEVLPSGQRQVLGTMLNTAVARELAGTQAGDRALAAFPGGLRITVAPVDGGYSRYDAATGSVVLDSETIQQYMRLKGYTASSVMGNQAQLSEIAKYMSPAVVYEAAHKSQADWAASRGVYMPRTQENEIEAMSLEGLFTTEKMRGDPEFNRIMTSSRDFSTYASKRLDVGTEFEMNGSKKFATSVRQRYYAGLPSLDAAAGQVLGAVSDELERRGSMSAADRAAIDSNGLNLAETMEMSPDELASSVAEIQTPVLAKIQGDLSRMGVYRSRYSASDRQTRGALKSLSAGGSEAAGSAAKNAPPPII
;
A
#
# COMPACT_ATOMS: atom_id res chain seq x y z
N MET A 1 -4.53 13.62 83.29
CA MET A 1 -3.90 12.90 84.41
C MET A 1 -4.60 11.54 84.52
N LYS A 2 -3.90 10.45 84.15
CA LYS A 2 -4.25 9.01 84.27
C LYS A 2 -5.51 8.51 83.51
N LEU A 3 -5.64 7.29 83.01
CA LEU A 3 -4.79 6.23 82.42
C LEU A 3 -5.75 5.01 82.27
N LEU A 4 -5.51 4.15 81.25
CA LEU A 4 -5.86 2.70 81.19
C LEU A 4 -7.34 2.33 80.91
N ALA A 5 -7.71 1.23 80.24
CA ALA A 5 -7.07 0.14 79.48
C ALA A 5 -8.25 -0.69 78.88
N ALA A 6 -8.29 -1.01 77.59
CA ALA A 6 -7.79 -2.23 76.90
C ALA A 6 -8.51 -3.57 77.18
N LYS A 7 -8.69 -4.34 76.08
CA LYS A 7 -9.08 -5.77 75.89
C LYS A 7 -10.59 -6.03 75.76
N THR A 8 -11.10 -6.81 74.79
CA THR A 8 -10.62 -8.13 74.34
C THR A 8 -11.24 -8.55 72.98
N LEU A 9 -10.48 -9.31 72.18
CA LEU A 9 -10.87 -10.04 70.95
C LEU A 9 -12.09 -10.97 71.13
N ARG A 10 -12.80 -11.26 70.03
CA ARG A 10 -13.13 -12.65 69.60
C ARG A 10 -13.50 -12.75 68.11
N LEU A 11 -12.77 -13.60 67.40
CA LEU A 11 -13.06 -14.19 66.09
C LEU A 11 -14.30 -15.11 66.15
N ALA A 12 -15.04 -15.18 65.04
CA ALA A 12 -15.65 -16.38 64.41
C ALA A 12 -16.91 -15.95 63.62
N ALA A 13 -17.37 -16.58 62.55
CA ALA A 13 -16.89 -17.51 61.53
C ALA A 13 -18.04 -17.59 60.49
N LEU A 14 -17.75 -18.05 59.28
CA LEU A 14 -18.66 -18.22 58.15
C LEU A 14 -20.05 -18.77 58.49
N THR A 15 -21.07 -18.32 57.74
CA THR A 15 -22.14 -19.20 57.25
C THR A 15 -22.68 -18.68 55.92
N ALA A 16 -22.60 -19.55 54.90
CA ALA A 16 -23.26 -19.39 53.61
C ALA A 16 -24.72 -19.89 53.72
N GLY A 17 -25.66 -19.24 53.02
CA GLY A 17 -27.04 -19.69 52.90
C GLY A 17 -27.81 -18.86 51.86
N LEU A 18 -28.39 -19.55 50.88
CA LEU A 18 -28.94 -19.07 49.61
C LEU A 18 -30.27 -18.28 49.69
N LEU A 19 -30.47 -17.47 48.63
CA LEU A 19 -31.70 -17.19 47.85
C LEU A 19 -32.97 -16.68 48.57
N LEU A 20 -33.42 -15.47 48.20
CA LEU A 20 -34.70 -15.24 47.48
C LEU A 20 -34.99 -13.74 47.24
N CYS A 21 -35.50 -13.46 46.04
CA CYS A 21 -36.42 -12.37 45.67
C CYS A 21 -35.89 -10.94 45.44
N GLY A 22 -35.59 -10.66 44.17
CA GLY A 22 -36.25 -9.61 43.37
C GLY A 22 -36.63 -8.28 44.01
N LEU A 23 -35.80 -7.26 43.75
CA LEU A 23 -36.22 -5.89 43.56
C LEU A 23 -35.51 -5.34 42.32
N PRO A 24 -36.16 -4.48 41.50
CA PRO A 24 -35.49 -3.84 40.38
C PRO A 24 -34.41 -2.93 40.98
N ILE A 25 -33.14 -3.29 40.76
CA ILE A 25 -32.03 -2.38 40.96
C ILE A 25 -32.32 -1.20 40.04
N SER A 26 -32.78 -0.14 40.69
CA SER A 26 -32.83 1.21 40.17
C SER A 26 -31.49 1.47 39.51
N ALA A 27 -31.51 2.08 38.32
CA ALA A 27 -30.34 2.55 37.62
C ALA A 27 -29.44 3.34 38.58
N GLN A 28 -28.46 2.66 39.18
CA GLN A 28 -27.24 3.33 39.61
C GLN A 28 -26.59 3.74 38.30
N GLU A 29 -26.61 5.05 38.05
CA GLU A 29 -25.70 5.64 37.08
C GLU A 29 -24.33 5.03 37.33
N PRO A 30 -23.67 4.45 36.30
CA PRO A 30 -22.37 3.84 36.49
C PRO A 30 -21.46 4.91 37.08
N GLU A 31 -21.01 4.68 38.31
CA GLU A 31 -20.03 5.51 38.99
C GLU A 31 -18.87 5.70 38.01
N GLU A 32 -18.69 6.94 37.56
CA GLU A 32 -17.73 7.28 36.52
C GLU A 32 -16.35 6.97 37.07
N LYS A 33 -15.82 5.78 36.72
CA LYS A 33 -14.52 5.31 37.18
C LYS A 33 -13.50 6.43 36.98
N ASP A 34 -12.72 6.74 38.02
CA ASP A 34 -11.65 7.73 37.90
C ASP A 34 -10.70 7.37 36.74
N ALA A 35 -10.16 8.37 36.05
CA ALA A 35 -9.36 8.18 34.85
C ALA A 35 -8.13 7.28 35.09
N THR A 36 -7.60 7.26 36.33
CA THR A 36 -6.55 6.33 36.77
C THR A 36 -6.99 4.86 36.71
N GLU A 37 -8.19 4.56 37.21
CA GLU A 37 -8.75 3.20 37.20
C GLU A 37 -9.10 2.74 35.78
N ARG A 38 -9.57 3.66 34.94
CA ARG A 38 -9.82 3.38 33.51
C ARG A 38 -8.52 3.05 32.77
N LEU A 39 -7.46 3.84 33.00
CA LEU A 39 -6.14 3.59 32.41
C LEU A 39 -5.60 2.21 32.81
N ALA A 40 -5.62 1.86 34.09
CA ALA A 40 -5.18 0.54 34.56
C ALA A 40 -5.99 -0.61 33.94
N ALA A 41 -7.31 -0.44 33.79
CA ALA A 41 -8.15 -1.42 33.11
C ALA A 41 -7.78 -1.56 31.61
N TYR A 42 -7.51 -0.45 30.93
CA TYR A 42 -7.07 -0.46 29.53
C TYR A 42 -5.73 -1.19 29.37
N GLU A 43 -4.75 -0.95 30.24
CA GLU A 43 -3.46 -1.63 30.20
C GLU A 43 -3.60 -3.16 30.26
N VAL A 44 -4.41 -3.67 31.20
CA VAL A 44 -4.67 -5.10 31.35
C VAL A 44 -5.40 -5.68 30.14
N SER A 45 -6.48 -5.03 29.69
CA SER A 45 -7.26 -5.53 28.57
C SER A 45 -6.49 -5.47 27.24
N ILE A 46 -5.74 -4.40 26.98
CA ILE A 46 -4.88 -4.30 25.79
C ILE A 46 -3.78 -5.36 25.81
N ALA A 47 -3.18 -5.64 26.99
CA ALA A 47 -2.20 -6.73 27.12
C ALA A 47 -2.78 -8.11 26.80
N SER A 48 -4.09 -8.30 26.98
CA SER A 48 -4.83 -9.52 26.59
C SER A 48 -5.30 -9.54 25.12
N ALA A 49 -4.85 -8.57 24.31
CA ALA A 49 -5.21 -8.39 22.90
C ALA A 49 -6.68 -8.02 22.64
N ASP A 50 -7.37 -7.37 23.60
CA ASP A 50 -8.77 -6.95 23.45
C ASP A 50 -8.91 -5.70 22.55
N PRO A 51 -9.51 -5.81 21.36
CA PRO A 51 -9.65 -4.69 20.45
C PRO A 51 -10.77 -3.72 20.84
N ALA A 52 -11.72 -4.10 21.71
CA ALA A 52 -12.75 -3.18 22.21
C ALA A 52 -12.14 -2.22 23.23
N ALA A 53 -11.32 -2.73 24.16
CA ALA A 53 -10.57 -1.92 25.11
C ALA A 53 -9.59 -0.98 24.40
N ALA A 54 -8.89 -1.46 23.38
CA ALA A 54 -8.02 -0.62 22.55
C ALA A 54 -8.76 0.58 21.93
N VAL A 55 -9.93 0.37 21.34
CA VAL A 55 -10.74 1.45 20.75
C VAL A 55 -11.25 2.42 21.82
N ALA A 56 -11.62 1.92 23.01
CA ALA A 56 -12.06 2.76 24.11
C ALA A 56 -10.93 3.66 24.62
N TYR A 57 -9.74 3.10 24.87
CA TYR A 57 -8.54 3.85 25.26
C TYR A 57 -8.19 4.96 24.25
N LEU A 58 -8.22 4.66 22.96
CA LEU A 58 -7.92 5.64 21.91
C LEU A 58 -8.89 6.83 21.87
N ARG A 59 -10.09 6.69 22.45
CA ARG A 59 -11.11 7.74 22.53
C ARG A 59 -11.12 8.46 23.87
N ASP A 60 -10.59 7.85 24.92
CA ASP A 60 -10.50 8.45 26.25
C ASP A 60 -9.36 9.48 26.27
N GLY A 61 -9.71 10.77 26.27
CA GLY A 61 -8.73 11.86 26.29
C GLY A 61 -7.98 11.91 27.61
N GLU A 62 -8.72 11.84 28.72
CA GLU A 62 -8.19 11.95 30.08
C GLU A 62 -7.26 10.79 30.42
N ALA A 63 -7.64 9.54 30.09
CA ALA A 63 -6.78 8.39 30.34
C ALA A 63 -5.47 8.45 29.52
N ARG A 64 -5.51 9.03 28.31
CA ARG A 64 -4.31 9.24 27.48
C ARG A 64 -3.42 10.35 28.05
N GLU A 65 -4.00 11.45 28.50
CA GLU A 65 -3.25 12.52 29.19
C GLU A 65 -2.59 12.00 30.48
N LEU A 66 -3.28 11.14 31.24
CA LEU A 66 -2.68 10.47 32.39
C LEU A 66 -1.55 9.52 32.00
N ALA A 67 -1.71 8.76 30.92
CA ALA A 67 -0.65 7.88 30.43
C ALA A 67 0.62 8.67 30.08
N GLU A 68 0.49 9.88 29.54
CA GLU A 68 1.61 10.76 29.18
C GLU A 68 2.50 11.18 30.37
N ALA A 69 2.07 10.96 31.62
CA ALA A 69 2.93 11.09 32.79
C ALA A 69 4.16 10.15 32.73
N ASP A 70 4.05 9.03 32.02
CA ASP A 70 5.16 8.18 31.60
C ASP A 70 5.15 8.08 30.06
N PRO A 71 5.85 8.99 29.35
CA PRO A 71 5.80 9.05 27.88
C PRO A 71 6.16 7.75 27.18
N ARG A 72 7.00 6.91 27.80
CA ARG A 72 7.43 5.63 27.23
C ARG A 72 6.31 4.60 27.32
N LYS A 73 5.69 4.46 28.50
CA LYS A 73 4.54 3.56 28.67
C LYS A 73 3.35 4.02 27.84
N ALA A 74 3.09 5.33 27.79
CA ALA A 74 2.05 5.91 26.95
C ALA A 74 2.20 5.51 25.48
N ALA A 75 3.41 5.66 24.93
CA ALA A 75 3.72 5.32 23.56
C ALA A 75 3.62 3.81 23.27
N ALA A 76 4.09 2.96 24.19
CA ALA A 76 3.95 1.50 24.06
C ALA A 76 2.48 1.04 24.12
N LEU A 77 1.68 1.61 25.03
CA LEU A 77 0.25 1.33 25.16
C LEU A 77 -0.52 1.81 23.93
N LEU A 78 -0.21 3.03 23.45
CA LEU A 78 -0.77 3.60 22.22
C LEU A 78 -0.48 2.72 21.01
N GLY A 79 0.76 2.26 20.85
CA GLY A 79 1.13 1.41 19.73
C GLY A 79 0.43 0.05 19.71
N LYS A 80 0.25 -0.57 20.88
CA LYS A 80 -0.55 -1.80 21.02
C LYS A 80 -2.03 -1.55 20.70
N ALA A 81 -2.60 -0.45 21.21
CA ALA A 81 -3.99 -0.11 20.98
C ALA A 81 -4.29 0.17 19.51
N GLU A 82 -3.46 0.98 18.84
CA GLU A 82 -3.63 1.26 17.41
C GLU A 82 -3.47 0.00 16.55
N ALA A 83 -2.52 -0.88 16.88
CA ALA A 83 -2.35 -2.15 16.16
C ALA A 83 -3.55 -3.10 16.30
N LEU A 84 -4.14 -3.19 17.50
CA LEU A 84 -5.36 -3.99 17.73
C LEU A 84 -6.58 -3.40 17.02
N LYS A 85 -6.73 -2.07 17.06
CA LYS A 85 -7.79 -1.38 16.33
C LYS A 85 -7.63 -1.60 14.83
N ASP A 86 -6.43 -1.45 14.29
CA ASP A 86 -6.14 -1.65 12.86
C ASP A 86 -6.41 -3.10 12.42
N LEU A 87 -6.03 -4.10 13.22
CA LEU A 87 -6.39 -5.50 12.94
C LEU A 87 -7.91 -5.72 12.96
N LYS A 88 -8.61 -5.16 13.96
CA LYS A 88 -10.08 -5.22 14.04
C LYS A 88 -10.73 -4.60 12.81
N ASP A 89 -10.28 -3.42 12.39
CA ASP A 89 -10.80 -2.70 11.23
C ASP A 89 -10.51 -3.49 9.94
N LEU A 90 -9.31 -4.09 9.81
CA LEU A 90 -8.97 -4.99 8.70
C LEU A 90 -9.93 -6.18 8.65
N MET A 91 -10.18 -6.83 9.78
CA MET A 91 -11.07 -8.01 9.85
C MET A 91 -12.55 -7.65 9.70
N ALA A 92 -12.95 -6.40 9.92
CA ALA A 92 -14.30 -5.93 9.62
C ALA A 92 -14.55 -5.77 8.10
N MET A 93 -13.51 -5.74 7.27
CA MET A 93 -13.65 -5.60 5.82
C MET A 93 -14.31 -6.83 5.18
N ARG A 94 -14.89 -6.62 3.99
CA ARG A 94 -15.47 -7.70 3.19
C ARG A 94 -14.37 -8.46 2.46
N TRP A 95 -13.99 -9.60 3.03
CA TRP A 95 -13.06 -10.55 2.44
C TRP A 95 -13.81 -11.73 1.84
N ASP A 96 -13.50 -12.03 0.58
CA ASP A 96 -14.04 -13.15 -0.18
C ASP A 96 -12.88 -13.91 -0.84
N ALA A 97 -13.21 -15.00 -1.55
CA ALA A 97 -12.22 -15.84 -2.23
C ALA A 97 -11.39 -15.08 -3.29
N ALA A 98 -11.93 -14.00 -3.87
CA ALA A 98 -11.23 -13.19 -4.87
C ALA A 98 -10.24 -12.20 -4.26
N ARG A 99 -10.36 -11.90 -2.95
CA ARG A 99 -9.51 -10.95 -2.22
C ARG A 99 -8.55 -11.60 -1.23
N VAL A 100 -8.37 -12.91 -1.33
CA VAL A 100 -7.50 -13.70 -0.43
C VAL A 100 -6.05 -13.20 -0.45
N ASN A 101 -5.51 -12.87 -1.62
CA ASN A 101 -4.10 -12.46 -1.73
C ASN A 101 -3.89 -11.02 -1.24
N GLN A 102 -4.88 -10.14 -1.42
CA GLN A 102 -4.91 -8.82 -0.77
C GLN A 102 -4.93 -8.93 0.75
N LEU A 103 -5.76 -9.82 1.29
CA LEU A 103 -5.76 -10.09 2.74
C LEU A 103 -4.42 -10.66 3.21
N ASN A 104 -3.81 -11.58 2.47
CA ASN A 104 -2.49 -12.13 2.78
C ASN A 104 -1.42 -11.03 2.87
N GLN A 105 -1.38 -10.11 1.91
CA GLN A 105 -0.44 -8.97 1.93
C GLN A 105 -0.68 -8.07 3.15
N ALA A 106 -1.95 -7.77 3.45
CA ALA A 106 -2.31 -6.96 4.62
C ALA A 106 -1.94 -7.64 5.95
N LEU A 107 -2.11 -8.95 6.05
CA LEU A 107 -1.73 -9.71 7.25
C LEU A 107 -0.20 -9.84 7.37
N THR A 108 0.52 -9.95 6.25
CA THR A 108 1.98 -10.08 6.22
C THR A 108 2.65 -8.92 6.95
N ILE A 109 2.23 -7.68 6.70
CA ILE A 109 2.83 -6.51 7.35
C ILE A 109 2.45 -6.33 8.82
N ARG A 110 1.38 -6.99 9.27
CA ARG A 110 0.82 -6.85 10.63
C ARG A 110 1.30 -7.93 11.59
N LEU A 111 1.47 -9.15 11.07
CA LEU A 111 1.81 -10.33 11.87
C LEU A 111 3.29 -10.70 11.78
N ASP A 112 4.11 -9.91 11.10
CA ASP A 112 5.54 -10.21 10.99
C ASP A 112 6.28 -10.13 12.33
N ALA A 113 7.49 -10.68 12.37
CA ALA A 113 8.38 -10.56 13.52
C ALA A 113 8.61 -9.08 13.89
N GLY A 114 8.66 -8.80 15.20
CA GLY A 114 8.89 -7.45 15.72
C GLY A 114 7.68 -6.51 15.70
N LYS A 115 6.53 -6.91 15.14
CA LYS A 115 5.32 -6.07 15.10
C LYS A 115 4.60 -6.03 16.46
N PRO A 116 3.86 -4.95 16.80
CA PRO A 116 3.15 -4.84 18.08
C PRO A 116 2.21 -6.01 18.38
N LEU A 117 1.53 -6.56 17.37
CA LEU A 117 0.61 -7.69 17.51
C LEU A 117 1.30 -8.99 17.97
N VAL A 118 2.58 -9.16 17.67
CA VAL A 118 3.37 -10.32 18.14
C VAL A 118 3.51 -10.29 19.66
N ARG A 119 3.72 -9.10 20.23
CA ARG A 119 3.83 -8.91 21.70
C ARG A 119 2.52 -9.16 22.44
N LEU A 120 1.42 -9.19 21.69
CA LEU A 120 0.07 -9.48 22.18
C LEU A 120 -0.33 -10.95 21.92
N GLY A 121 0.58 -11.77 21.41
CA GLY A 121 0.32 -13.19 21.12
C GLY A 121 -0.55 -13.44 19.90
N VAL A 122 -0.74 -12.46 19.01
CA VAL A 122 -1.52 -12.60 17.77
C VAL A 122 -0.65 -13.05 16.59
N GLY A 123 0.68 -12.95 16.72
CA GLY A 123 1.70 -13.45 15.78
C GLY A 123 2.95 -13.95 16.54
N PRO A 124 4.07 -14.25 15.86
CA PRO A 124 4.28 -14.10 14.42
C PRO A 124 3.81 -15.33 13.61
N GLU A 125 3.58 -16.45 14.30
CA GLU A 125 2.90 -17.64 13.76
C GLU A 125 1.48 -17.24 13.28
N PRO A 126 1.20 -17.33 11.98
CA PRO A 126 -0.04 -16.80 11.40
C PRO A 126 -1.32 -17.44 11.95
N GLU A 127 -1.25 -18.69 12.40
CA GLU A 127 -2.37 -19.43 12.98
C GLU A 127 -2.87 -18.82 14.30
N LYS A 128 -2.05 -18.06 15.03
CA LYS A 128 -2.47 -17.35 16.26
C LYS A 128 -3.59 -16.34 15.99
N LEU A 129 -3.69 -15.81 14.78
CA LEU A 129 -4.81 -14.97 14.34
C LEU A 129 -6.15 -15.69 14.46
N LEU A 130 -6.20 -17.00 14.19
CA LEU A 130 -7.45 -17.78 14.28
C LEU A 130 -7.94 -17.87 15.72
N THR A 131 -7.02 -18.01 16.68
CA THR A 131 -7.34 -17.98 18.11
C THR A 131 -7.87 -16.61 18.53
N TRP A 132 -7.22 -15.53 18.06
CA TRP A 132 -7.67 -14.17 18.32
C TRP A 132 -9.07 -13.92 17.75
N LEU A 133 -9.35 -14.35 16.52
CA LEU A 133 -10.67 -14.24 15.88
C LEU A 133 -11.75 -14.99 16.66
N LYS A 134 -11.44 -16.20 17.18
CA LYS A 134 -12.37 -16.96 18.00
C LYS A 134 -12.78 -16.20 19.27
N ASN A 135 -11.85 -15.49 19.89
CA ASN A 135 -12.08 -14.79 21.14
C ASN A 135 -12.79 -13.43 20.95
N TYR A 136 -12.42 -12.69 19.90
CA TYR A 136 -12.83 -11.28 19.75
C TYR A 136 -13.70 -11.00 18.51
N ALA A 137 -13.88 -11.98 17.63
CA ALA A 137 -14.77 -11.91 16.48
C ALA A 137 -15.64 -13.19 16.35
N PRO A 138 -16.37 -13.62 17.41
CA PRO A 138 -17.11 -14.88 17.40
C PRO A 138 -18.20 -14.96 16.33
N SER A 139 -18.63 -13.82 15.77
CA SER A 139 -19.57 -13.74 14.65
C SER A 139 -18.93 -14.00 13.27
N TYR A 140 -17.63 -14.30 13.20
CA TYR A 140 -16.98 -14.71 11.96
C TYR A 140 -17.51 -16.06 11.52
N ASN A 141 -18.25 -16.09 10.40
CA ASN A 141 -18.79 -17.33 9.87
C ASN A 141 -17.68 -18.23 9.28
N GLU A 142 -18.03 -19.48 8.99
CA GLU A 142 -17.09 -20.48 8.47
C GLU A 142 -16.48 -20.06 7.12
N GLU A 143 -17.27 -19.42 6.25
CA GLU A 143 -16.82 -18.94 4.94
C GLU A 143 -15.69 -17.91 5.08
N LYS A 144 -15.87 -16.89 5.91
CA LYS A 144 -14.83 -15.89 6.18
C LYS A 144 -13.62 -16.53 6.86
N THR A 145 -13.84 -17.49 7.76
CA THR A 145 -12.75 -18.22 8.41
C THR A 145 -11.93 -19.01 7.38
N ALA A 146 -12.56 -19.63 6.39
CA ALA A 146 -11.87 -20.32 5.29
C ALA A 146 -11.04 -19.35 4.44
N VAL A 147 -11.57 -18.15 4.16
CA VAL A 147 -10.81 -17.07 3.48
C VAL A 147 -9.58 -16.68 4.31
N VAL A 148 -9.72 -16.49 5.62
CA VAL A 148 -8.58 -16.20 6.50
C VAL A 148 -7.56 -17.34 6.50
N LYS A 149 -7.98 -18.60 6.65
CA LYS A 149 -7.08 -19.77 6.57
C LYS A 149 -6.28 -19.81 5.27
N LYS A 150 -6.93 -19.49 4.15
CA LYS A 150 -6.27 -19.39 2.85
C LYS A 150 -5.33 -18.19 2.75
N ALA A 151 -5.69 -17.05 3.36
CA ALA A 151 -4.86 -15.85 3.39
C ALA A 151 -3.62 -16.05 4.28
N ILE A 152 -3.74 -16.74 5.41
CA ILE A 152 -2.58 -17.07 6.26
C ILE A 152 -1.74 -18.21 5.70
N ARG A 153 -2.12 -18.77 4.55
CA ARG A 153 -1.43 -19.89 3.90
C ARG A 153 -1.32 -21.10 4.83
N GLN A 154 -2.41 -21.45 5.53
CA GLN A 154 -2.44 -22.63 6.40
C GLN A 154 -2.05 -23.89 5.60
N TRP A 155 -1.23 -24.76 6.20
CA TRP A 155 -0.68 -25.96 5.54
C TRP A 155 -1.75 -26.78 4.81
N GLU A 156 -2.84 -27.12 5.51
CA GLU A 156 -3.94 -27.94 4.97
C GLU A 156 -4.65 -27.26 3.80
N VAL A 157 -4.65 -25.92 3.75
CA VAL A 157 -5.24 -25.18 2.64
C VAL A 157 -4.30 -25.11 1.44
N VAL A 158 -3.00 -24.98 1.68
CA VAL A 158 -1.99 -24.83 0.62
C VAL A 158 -1.62 -26.17 -0.01
N PHE A 159 -1.40 -27.20 0.81
CA PHE A 159 -0.89 -28.50 0.39
C PHE A 159 -1.95 -29.62 0.44
N GLY A 160 -3.17 -29.32 0.88
CA GLY A 160 -4.29 -30.27 0.87
C GLY A 160 -4.07 -31.45 1.81
N THR A 161 -4.11 -32.66 1.25
CA THR A 161 -3.98 -33.92 2.01
C THR A 161 -2.53 -34.37 2.25
N MET A 162 -1.53 -33.56 1.86
CA MET A 162 -0.14 -33.86 2.19
C MET A 162 0.03 -33.84 3.71
N THR A 163 0.45 -34.97 4.27
CA THR A 163 0.45 -35.14 5.72
C THR A 163 1.49 -34.25 6.38
N ASP A 164 2.77 -34.35 6.02
CA ASP A 164 3.84 -33.71 6.83
C ASP A 164 4.98 -33.06 6.06
N THR A 165 5.18 -33.37 4.78
CA THR A 165 6.36 -32.89 4.03
C THR A 165 6.05 -32.51 2.58
N ARG A 166 6.78 -31.51 2.08
CA ARG A 166 6.80 -31.10 0.68
C ARG A 166 8.25 -30.94 0.23
N SER A 167 8.69 -31.78 -0.70
CA SER A 167 9.99 -31.63 -1.35
C SER A 167 9.87 -30.78 -2.61
N MET A 168 10.84 -29.88 -2.82
CA MET A 168 10.89 -28.96 -3.96
C MET A 168 12.33 -28.62 -4.36
N SER A 169 12.53 -28.20 -5.59
CA SER A 169 13.81 -27.57 -5.99
C SER A 169 13.84 -26.12 -5.52
N TRP A 170 15.00 -25.59 -5.12
CA TRP A 170 15.19 -24.19 -4.71
C TRP A 170 16.54 -23.67 -5.18
N GLY A 171 16.56 -22.73 -6.13
CA GLY A 171 17.81 -22.22 -6.70
C GLY A 171 18.69 -23.36 -7.25
N GLN A 172 19.92 -23.48 -6.75
CA GLN A 172 20.84 -24.57 -7.14
C GLN A 172 20.52 -25.93 -6.50
N ALA A 173 19.66 -25.95 -5.47
CA ALA A 173 19.22 -27.16 -4.79
C ALA A 173 18.14 -27.86 -5.63
N ASN A 174 18.53 -28.79 -6.49
CA ASN A 174 17.62 -29.48 -7.42
C ASN A 174 17.26 -30.88 -6.92
N MET A 175 15.97 -31.22 -6.93
CA MET A 175 15.46 -32.56 -6.69
C MET A 175 16.06 -33.61 -7.65
N GLY A 176 16.27 -33.24 -8.92
CA GLY A 176 16.89 -34.12 -9.92
C GLY A 176 18.38 -34.43 -9.65
N ALA A 177 19.03 -33.64 -8.79
CA ALA A 177 20.40 -33.87 -8.34
C ALA A 177 20.46 -34.47 -6.91
N GLY A 178 19.31 -34.87 -6.35
CA GLY A 178 19.22 -35.41 -4.99
C GLY A 178 19.47 -34.38 -3.88
N ARG A 179 19.47 -33.08 -4.20
CA ARG A 179 19.75 -31.97 -3.28
C ARG A 179 18.56 -31.06 -3.05
N GLY A 180 17.33 -31.53 -3.26
CA GLY A 180 16.14 -30.69 -3.08
C GLY A 180 15.90 -30.26 -1.64
N VAL A 181 15.10 -29.21 -1.47
CA VAL A 181 14.67 -28.70 -0.16
C VAL A 181 13.39 -29.40 0.26
N THR A 182 13.32 -29.86 1.51
CA THR A 182 12.09 -30.41 2.09
C THR A 182 11.56 -29.45 3.14
N VAL A 183 10.35 -28.94 2.94
CA VAL A 183 9.61 -28.14 3.91
C VAL A 183 8.69 -29.08 4.68
N THR A 184 8.83 -29.10 6.02
CA THR A 184 7.94 -29.88 6.89
C THR A 184 6.75 -29.02 7.35
N LYS A 185 5.65 -29.65 7.73
CA LYS A 185 4.49 -28.96 8.31
C LYS A 185 4.86 -28.12 9.53
N ALA A 186 5.63 -28.69 10.45
CA ALA A 186 6.09 -27.98 11.65
C ALA A 186 6.96 -26.76 11.31
N ALA A 187 7.87 -26.89 10.32
CA ALA A 187 8.68 -25.76 9.88
C ALA A 187 7.81 -24.67 9.21
N TRP A 188 6.82 -25.07 8.41
CA TRP A 188 5.86 -24.16 7.79
C TRP A 188 5.01 -23.40 8.82
N GLU A 189 4.53 -24.11 9.84
CA GLU A 189 3.73 -23.52 10.94
C GLU A 189 4.53 -22.50 11.74
N ALA A 190 5.84 -22.70 11.89
CA ALA A 190 6.75 -21.75 12.52
C ALA A 190 7.11 -20.53 11.64
N MET A 191 6.91 -20.61 10.31
CA MET A 191 7.25 -19.52 9.38
C MET A 191 6.28 -18.35 9.49
N VAL A 192 6.81 -17.14 9.33
CA VAL A 192 5.99 -15.93 9.13
C VAL A 192 5.40 -15.91 7.71
N LEU A 193 4.36 -15.09 7.48
CA LEU A 193 3.71 -15.01 6.17
C LEU A 193 4.66 -14.61 5.04
N ARG A 194 5.64 -13.74 5.33
CA ARG A 194 6.66 -13.33 4.37
C ARG A 194 7.45 -14.53 3.84
N GLU A 195 7.89 -15.41 4.74
CA GLU A 195 8.62 -16.62 4.41
C GLU A 195 7.74 -17.61 3.63
N ARG A 196 6.49 -17.83 4.07
CA ARG A 196 5.52 -18.68 3.35
C ARG A 196 5.29 -18.19 1.93
N ASN A 197 5.16 -16.87 1.73
CA ASN A 197 4.99 -16.27 0.42
C ASN A 197 6.24 -16.46 -0.47
N ALA A 198 7.44 -16.30 0.09
CA ALA A 198 8.69 -16.57 -0.65
C ALA A 198 8.81 -18.05 -1.07
N VAL A 199 8.40 -18.99 -0.22
CA VAL A 199 8.33 -20.42 -0.57
C VAL A 199 7.34 -20.64 -1.72
N ILE A 200 6.13 -20.07 -1.63
CA ILE A 200 5.11 -20.18 -2.68
C ILE A 200 5.60 -19.62 -4.02
N GLU A 201 6.29 -18.48 -4.02
CA GLU A 201 6.85 -17.90 -5.25
C GLU A 201 7.85 -18.84 -5.94
N ASN A 202 8.67 -19.55 -5.16
CA ASN A 202 9.56 -20.58 -5.70
C ASN A 202 8.79 -21.79 -6.25
N ILE A 203 7.71 -22.19 -5.58
CA ILE A 203 6.85 -23.30 -6.05
C ILE A 203 6.14 -22.94 -7.35
N ILE A 204 5.65 -21.69 -7.51
CA ILE A 204 4.94 -21.23 -8.72
C ILE A 204 5.76 -21.48 -9.99
N ALA A 205 7.09 -21.33 -9.92
CA ALA A 205 7.99 -21.56 -11.05
C ALA A 205 7.99 -23.04 -11.51
N GLN A 206 7.58 -23.97 -10.66
CA GLN A 206 7.58 -25.43 -10.91
C GLN A 206 6.17 -26.00 -11.06
N ASP A 207 5.18 -25.42 -10.38
CA ASP A 207 3.80 -25.90 -10.34
C ASP A 207 2.81 -24.74 -10.52
N PRO A 208 2.27 -24.55 -11.73
CA PRO A 208 1.34 -23.47 -12.04
C PRO A 208 0.05 -23.49 -11.21
N ARG A 209 -0.29 -24.58 -10.53
CA ARG A 209 -1.48 -24.64 -9.64
C ARG A 209 -1.36 -23.66 -8.47
N PHE A 210 -0.15 -23.27 -8.10
CA PHE A 210 0.09 -22.28 -7.04
C PHE A 210 -0.07 -20.83 -7.50
N LEU A 211 -0.28 -20.57 -8.81
CA LEU A 211 -0.53 -19.21 -9.32
C LEU A 211 -1.72 -18.53 -8.63
N VAL A 212 -2.68 -19.31 -8.11
CA VAL A 212 -3.82 -18.80 -7.34
C VAL A 212 -3.44 -17.99 -6.09
N TYR A 213 -2.19 -18.08 -5.65
CA TYR A 213 -1.65 -17.36 -4.50
C TYR A 213 -0.95 -16.04 -4.86
N ASN A 214 -0.89 -15.69 -6.15
CA ASN A 214 -0.34 -14.42 -6.64
C ASN A 214 -1.27 -13.85 -7.73
N ASP A 215 -2.04 -12.81 -7.39
CA ASP A 215 -3.05 -12.23 -8.30
C ASP A 215 -2.44 -11.61 -9.56
N GLU A 216 -1.28 -10.97 -9.44
CA GLU A 216 -0.59 -10.34 -10.57
C GLU A 216 -0.09 -11.38 -11.56
N ARG A 217 0.56 -12.44 -11.07
CA ARG A 217 0.99 -13.56 -11.90
C ARG A 217 -0.18 -14.32 -12.48
N LEU A 218 -1.27 -14.49 -11.74
CA LEU A 218 -2.48 -15.14 -12.24
C LEU A 218 -3.15 -14.32 -13.34
N ALA A 219 -3.28 -13.01 -13.16
CA ALA A 219 -3.82 -12.10 -14.17
C ALA A 219 -2.95 -12.11 -15.44
N SER A 220 -1.64 -11.98 -15.27
CA SER A 220 -0.66 -12.07 -16.37
C SER A 220 -0.74 -13.41 -17.08
N ALA A 221 -0.83 -14.52 -16.34
CA ALA A 221 -0.96 -15.87 -16.91
C ALA A 221 -2.28 -16.05 -17.68
N ARG A 222 -3.40 -15.49 -17.20
CA ARG A 222 -4.69 -15.50 -17.91
C ARG A 222 -4.61 -14.69 -19.21
N GLN A 223 -4.07 -13.47 -19.14
CA GLN A 223 -3.89 -12.63 -20.32
C GLN A 223 -2.99 -13.31 -21.36
N ASN A 224 -1.87 -13.90 -20.91
CA ASN A 224 -0.97 -14.66 -21.75
C ASN A 224 -1.62 -15.92 -22.32
N SER A 225 -2.51 -16.59 -21.58
CA SER A 225 -3.25 -17.76 -22.06
C SER A 225 -4.19 -17.41 -23.20
N THR A 226 -5.01 -16.36 -23.02
CA THR A 226 -5.90 -15.86 -24.09
C THR A 226 -5.09 -15.42 -25.31
N LEU A 227 -4.03 -14.64 -25.11
CA LEU A 227 -3.15 -14.23 -26.19
C LEU A 227 -2.49 -15.42 -26.88
N ASN A 228 -2.09 -16.46 -26.14
CA ASN A 228 -1.51 -17.68 -26.69
C ASN A 228 -2.50 -18.45 -27.57
N VAL A 229 -3.78 -18.53 -27.19
CA VAL A 229 -4.82 -19.12 -28.04
C VAL A 229 -4.92 -18.36 -29.37
N ASP A 230 -4.97 -17.03 -29.31
CA ASP A 230 -5.10 -16.20 -30.50
C ASP A 230 -3.84 -16.24 -31.37
N VAL A 231 -2.66 -16.23 -30.78
CA VAL A 231 -1.37 -16.39 -31.47
C VAL A 231 -1.29 -17.76 -32.15
N ARG A 232 -1.70 -18.85 -31.47
CA ARG A 232 -1.73 -20.18 -32.09
C ARG A 232 -2.73 -20.25 -33.23
N SER A 233 -3.92 -19.67 -33.07
CA SER A 233 -4.91 -19.57 -34.13
C SER A 233 -4.33 -18.84 -35.35
N PHE A 234 -3.64 -17.71 -35.10
CA PHE A 234 -2.98 -16.93 -36.13
C PHE A 234 -1.84 -17.70 -36.84
N ILE A 235 -0.94 -18.36 -36.11
CA ILE A 235 0.14 -19.17 -36.68
C ILE A 235 -0.43 -20.28 -37.59
N ASN A 236 -1.58 -20.83 -37.23
CA ASN A 236 -2.26 -21.89 -37.97
C ASN A 236 -3.19 -21.39 -39.09
N SER A 237 -3.49 -20.10 -39.15
CA SER A 237 -4.43 -19.50 -40.12
C SER A 237 -3.98 -19.59 -41.58
N GLY A 238 -2.68 -19.83 -41.82
CA GLY A 238 -2.07 -19.77 -43.15
C GLY A 238 -1.49 -18.40 -43.52
N ALA A 239 -1.62 -17.39 -42.65
CA ALA A 239 -1.06 -16.06 -42.88
C ALA A 239 0.49 -15.99 -42.90
N LEU A 240 1.16 -16.96 -42.27
CA LEU A 240 2.62 -17.06 -42.22
C LEU A 240 3.16 -18.04 -43.27
N THR A 241 4.29 -17.68 -43.89
CA THR A 241 5.03 -18.59 -44.79
C THR A 241 5.64 -19.77 -44.02
N PRO A 242 6.01 -20.87 -44.70
CA PRO A 242 6.69 -22.00 -44.04
C PRO A 242 7.96 -21.59 -43.28
N ASP A 243 8.75 -20.67 -43.84
CA ASP A 243 9.98 -20.16 -43.21
C ASP A 243 9.67 -19.31 -41.97
N GLN A 244 8.61 -18.49 -41.99
CA GLN A 244 8.18 -17.74 -40.82
C GLN A 244 7.68 -18.68 -39.71
N LYS A 245 6.94 -19.74 -40.07
CA LYS A 245 6.49 -20.74 -39.09
C LYS A 245 7.65 -21.52 -38.48
N SER A 246 8.66 -21.88 -39.28
CA SER A 246 9.84 -22.60 -38.79
C SER A 246 10.65 -21.75 -37.80
N GLN A 247 10.68 -20.42 -37.99
CA GLN A 247 11.28 -19.50 -37.02
C GLN A 247 10.56 -19.47 -35.67
N LEU A 248 9.27 -19.81 -35.59
CA LEU A 248 8.51 -19.81 -34.33
C LEU A 248 8.51 -21.18 -33.65
N ALA A 249 8.72 -22.25 -34.42
CA ALA A 249 8.64 -23.63 -33.94
C ALA A 249 9.66 -23.91 -32.82
N GLY A 250 9.19 -24.56 -31.75
CA GLY A 250 10.02 -24.96 -30.60
C GLY A 250 10.47 -23.81 -29.68
N LYS A 251 10.13 -22.55 -30.00
CA LYS A 251 10.46 -21.40 -29.15
C LYS A 251 9.48 -21.21 -28.01
N SER A 252 9.93 -20.52 -26.95
CA SER A 252 9.07 -20.13 -25.84
C SER A 252 7.97 -19.17 -26.32
N PHE A 253 6.87 -19.06 -25.57
CA PHE A 253 5.80 -18.13 -25.94
C PHE A 253 6.28 -16.67 -26.02
N ASN A 254 7.15 -16.25 -25.10
CA ASN A 254 7.71 -14.89 -25.12
C ASN A 254 8.58 -14.66 -26.37
N ASP A 255 9.41 -15.63 -26.76
CA ASP A 255 10.20 -15.54 -27.99
C ASP A 255 9.32 -15.52 -29.23
N GLN A 256 8.20 -16.27 -29.22
CA GLN A 256 7.21 -16.23 -30.30
C GLN A 256 6.57 -14.84 -30.40
N LEU A 257 6.17 -14.22 -29.29
CA LEU A 257 5.62 -12.85 -29.28
C LEU A 257 6.63 -11.83 -29.82
N TYR A 258 7.89 -11.93 -29.39
CA TYR A 258 8.98 -11.06 -29.86
C TYR A 258 9.16 -11.17 -31.39
N LEU A 259 9.25 -12.40 -31.90
CA LEU A 259 9.44 -12.65 -33.34
C LEU A 259 8.21 -12.25 -34.15
N LEU A 260 7.01 -12.54 -33.67
CA LEU A 260 5.77 -12.15 -34.34
C LEU A 260 5.63 -10.64 -34.45
N GLY A 261 5.90 -9.90 -33.37
CA GLY A 261 5.92 -8.43 -33.43
C GLY A 261 6.92 -7.93 -34.47
N ASN A 262 8.15 -8.45 -34.45
CA ASN A 262 9.16 -8.09 -35.45
C ASN A 262 8.74 -8.46 -36.88
N MET A 263 8.03 -9.56 -37.09
CA MET A 263 7.46 -9.93 -38.40
C MET A 263 6.35 -8.95 -38.80
N PHE A 264 5.44 -8.57 -37.90
CA PHE A 264 4.37 -7.62 -38.20
C PHE A 264 4.90 -6.24 -38.60
N ASP A 265 6.03 -5.82 -38.01
CA ASP A 265 6.66 -4.54 -38.30
C ASP A 265 7.43 -4.54 -39.62
N ASN A 266 8.03 -5.68 -40.01
CA ASN A 266 8.96 -5.75 -41.14
C ASN A 266 8.45 -6.55 -42.35
N SER A 267 7.17 -6.97 -42.37
CA SER A 267 6.63 -7.76 -43.48
C SER A 267 5.17 -7.45 -43.78
N ASN A 268 4.70 -7.86 -44.97
CA ASN A 268 3.31 -7.70 -45.41
C ASN A 268 2.38 -8.79 -44.83
N VAL A 269 2.68 -9.30 -43.64
CA VAL A 269 1.86 -10.31 -42.97
C VAL A 269 0.51 -9.70 -42.62
N ALA A 270 -0.55 -10.23 -43.22
CA ALA A 270 -1.92 -9.81 -42.92
C ALA A 270 -2.30 -10.30 -41.51
N VAL A 271 -2.39 -9.37 -40.56
CA VAL A 271 -2.76 -9.64 -39.17
C VAL A 271 -3.89 -8.71 -38.75
N ASP A 272 -4.81 -9.24 -37.95
CA ASP A 272 -5.85 -8.43 -37.32
C ASP A 272 -5.21 -7.32 -36.45
N PRO A 273 -5.62 -6.05 -36.60
CA PRO A 273 -5.02 -4.94 -35.84
C PRO A 273 -5.09 -5.09 -34.32
N ALA A 274 -6.14 -5.74 -33.79
CA ALA A 274 -6.27 -5.96 -32.35
C ALA A 274 -5.32 -7.07 -31.88
N LEU A 275 -5.12 -8.14 -32.67
CA LEU A 275 -4.07 -9.12 -32.37
C LEU A 275 -2.67 -8.48 -32.42
N ARG A 276 -2.38 -7.66 -33.44
CA ARG A 276 -1.11 -6.92 -33.52
C ARG A 276 -0.87 -6.09 -32.26
N SER A 277 -1.85 -5.27 -31.87
CA SER A 277 -1.77 -4.42 -30.67
C SER A 277 -1.55 -5.22 -29.39
N ARG A 278 -2.15 -6.41 -29.26
CA ARG A 278 -1.94 -7.28 -28.09
C ARG A 278 -0.56 -7.94 -28.07
N VAL A 279 -0.06 -8.37 -29.24
CA VAL A 279 1.31 -8.90 -29.36
C VAL A 279 2.31 -7.80 -29.03
N ASP A 280 2.12 -6.60 -29.58
CA ASP A 280 2.96 -5.44 -29.30
C ASP A 280 2.88 -5.03 -27.82
N ALA A 281 1.70 -5.03 -27.20
CA ALA A 281 1.59 -4.78 -25.77
C ALA A 281 2.38 -5.77 -24.90
N ALA A 282 2.38 -7.05 -25.27
CA ALA A 282 2.89 -8.15 -24.44
C ALA A 282 4.35 -8.53 -24.70
N ARG A 283 4.90 -8.22 -25.88
CA ARG A 283 6.29 -8.54 -26.21
C ARG A 283 7.28 -7.57 -25.54
N SER A 284 8.49 -8.04 -25.33
CA SER A 284 9.62 -7.18 -24.96
C SER A 284 9.96 -6.19 -26.09
N SER A 285 10.52 -5.05 -25.69
CA SER A 285 11.00 -4.02 -26.60
C SER A 285 12.12 -4.54 -27.52
N LEU A 286 12.04 -4.22 -28.82
CA LEU A 286 13.11 -4.47 -29.78
C LEU A 286 14.27 -3.49 -29.52
N PRO A 287 15.53 -3.81 -29.90
CA PRO A 287 16.67 -2.92 -29.66
C PRO A 287 16.48 -1.48 -30.16
N GLN A 288 15.77 -1.29 -31.28
CA GLN A 288 15.46 0.03 -31.84
C GLN A 288 14.32 0.79 -31.12
N GLU A 289 13.54 0.09 -30.30
CA GLU A 289 12.47 0.67 -29.47
C GLU A 289 13.00 1.09 -28.09
N VAL A 290 14.13 0.52 -27.68
CA VAL A 290 14.77 0.84 -26.41
C VAL A 290 15.35 2.24 -26.44
N LEU A 291 14.89 3.11 -25.53
CA LEU A 291 15.43 4.45 -25.35
C LEU A 291 16.79 4.39 -24.64
N PRO A 292 17.92 4.71 -25.29
CA PRO A 292 19.22 4.79 -24.62
C PRO A 292 19.23 5.92 -23.59
N SER A 293 20.18 5.87 -22.65
CA SER A 293 20.21 6.81 -21.52
C SER A 293 20.15 8.29 -21.91
N GLY A 294 20.92 8.70 -22.92
CA GLY A 294 20.91 10.09 -23.41
C GLY A 294 19.57 10.51 -24.01
N GLN A 295 18.90 9.62 -24.74
CA GLN A 295 17.56 9.88 -25.28
C GLN A 295 16.51 10.01 -24.18
N ARG A 296 16.59 9.19 -23.13
CA ARG A 296 15.70 9.32 -21.97
C ARG A 296 15.85 10.66 -21.25
N GLN A 297 17.10 11.15 -21.11
CA GLN A 297 17.37 12.46 -20.51
C GLN A 297 16.78 13.61 -21.34
N VAL A 298 16.95 13.56 -22.67
CA VAL A 298 16.35 14.55 -23.59
C VAL A 298 14.83 14.51 -23.50
N LEU A 299 14.24 13.31 -23.58
CA LEU A 299 12.78 13.14 -23.48
C LEU A 299 12.24 13.68 -22.15
N GLY A 300 12.87 13.36 -21.01
CA GLY A 300 12.48 13.90 -19.71
C GLY A 300 12.47 15.43 -19.68
N THR A 301 13.51 16.06 -20.26
CA THR A 301 13.59 17.53 -20.38
C THR A 301 12.43 18.11 -21.21
N MET A 302 12.10 17.47 -22.34
CA MET A 302 10.98 17.88 -23.18
C MET A 302 9.63 17.72 -22.47
N LEU A 303 9.48 16.64 -21.68
CA LEU A 303 8.27 16.36 -20.93
C LEU A 303 8.00 17.38 -19.83
N ASN A 304 9.03 18.03 -19.24
CA ASN A 304 8.83 19.07 -18.23
C ASN A 304 7.79 20.13 -18.66
N THR A 305 7.95 20.65 -19.87
CA THR A 305 7.06 21.70 -20.38
C THR A 305 5.78 21.12 -20.96
N ALA A 306 5.86 19.98 -21.67
CA ALA A 306 4.70 19.36 -22.29
C ALA A 306 3.68 18.89 -21.25
N VAL A 307 4.14 18.22 -20.18
CA VAL A 307 3.28 17.82 -19.07
C VAL A 307 2.78 19.03 -18.30
N ALA A 308 3.61 20.04 -18.05
CA ALA A 308 3.14 21.22 -17.32
C ALA A 308 1.95 21.91 -18.02
N ARG A 309 1.98 22.01 -19.35
CA ARG A 309 0.85 22.51 -20.14
C ARG A 309 -0.37 21.60 -20.06
N GLU A 310 -0.15 20.29 -20.05
CA GLU A 310 -1.23 19.31 -19.92
C GLU A 310 -1.93 19.41 -18.56
N LEU A 311 -1.19 19.63 -17.48
CA LEU A 311 -1.74 19.74 -16.14
C LEU A 311 -2.55 21.04 -15.94
N ALA A 312 -2.08 22.15 -16.52
CA ALA A 312 -2.65 23.47 -16.31
C ALA A 312 -4.13 23.55 -16.68
N GLY A 313 -4.91 24.27 -15.87
CA GLY A 313 -6.34 24.52 -16.11
C GLY A 313 -7.28 23.43 -15.57
N THR A 314 -6.74 22.45 -14.86
CA THR A 314 -7.52 21.49 -14.05
C THR A 314 -7.24 21.75 -12.58
N GLN A 315 -8.21 21.55 -11.68
CA GLN A 315 -7.99 21.84 -10.26
C GLN A 315 -6.92 20.90 -9.68
N ALA A 316 -6.91 19.63 -10.07
CA ALA A 316 -5.89 18.69 -9.62
C ALA A 316 -4.52 18.98 -10.26
N GLY A 317 -4.47 19.33 -11.55
CA GLY A 317 -3.23 19.65 -12.23
C GLY A 317 -2.59 20.95 -11.74
N ASP A 318 -3.38 21.99 -11.44
CA ASP A 318 -2.87 23.23 -10.86
C ASP A 318 -2.29 22.99 -9.45
N ARG A 319 -2.92 22.11 -8.65
CA ARG A 319 -2.36 21.65 -7.37
C ARG A 319 -1.05 20.88 -7.57
N ALA A 320 -0.97 20.01 -8.57
CA ALA A 320 0.26 19.28 -8.89
C ALA A 320 1.38 20.25 -9.31
N LEU A 321 1.09 21.26 -10.12
CA LEU A 321 2.06 22.29 -10.52
C LEU A 321 2.53 23.13 -9.33
N ALA A 322 1.63 23.46 -8.40
CA ALA A 322 1.98 24.22 -7.20
C ALA A 322 2.99 23.49 -6.29
N ALA A 323 3.05 22.15 -6.34
CA ALA A 323 4.06 21.37 -5.64
C ALA A 323 5.50 21.59 -6.19
N PHE A 324 5.61 22.17 -7.40
CA PHE A 324 6.86 22.43 -8.10
C PHE A 324 6.98 23.92 -8.48
N PRO A 325 7.22 24.83 -7.52
CA PRO A 325 7.27 26.28 -7.79
C PRO A 325 8.39 26.68 -8.77
N GLY A 326 9.44 25.86 -8.92
CA GLY A 326 10.51 26.03 -9.91
C GLY A 326 10.24 25.36 -11.27
N GLY A 327 9.03 24.83 -11.49
CA GLY A 327 8.67 24.01 -12.63
C GLY A 327 8.92 22.52 -12.40
N LEU A 328 8.26 21.69 -13.22
CA LEU A 328 8.41 20.24 -13.18
C LEU A 328 9.84 19.81 -13.52
N ARG A 329 10.31 18.78 -12.83
CA ARG A 329 11.55 18.05 -13.13
C ARG A 329 11.22 16.59 -13.38
N ILE A 330 11.22 16.18 -14.64
CA ILE A 330 10.85 14.86 -15.11
C ILE A 330 12.10 14.14 -15.58
N THR A 331 12.31 12.94 -15.04
CA THR A 331 13.33 11.99 -15.46
C THR A 331 12.64 10.79 -16.09
N VAL A 332 13.19 10.25 -17.18
CA VAL A 332 12.71 8.98 -17.75
C VAL A 332 13.73 7.90 -17.43
N ALA A 333 13.35 6.88 -16.68
CA ALA A 333 14.22 5.78 -16.26
C ALA A 333 13.40 4.54 -15.91
N PRO A 334 13.99 3.34 -15.83
CA PRO A 334 13.27 2.15 -15.38
C PRO A 334 12.80 2.35 -13.94
N VAL A 335 11.57 1.97 -13.66
CA VAL A 335 10.99 1.98 -12.31
C VAL A 335 10.56 0.56 -11.95
N ASP A 336 11.11 0.03 -10.85
CA ASP A 336 10.76 -1.31 -10.40
C ASP A 336 9.35 -1.33 -9.79
N GLY A 337 8.49 -2.22 -10.30
CA GLY A 337 7.17 -2.48 -9.72
C GLY A 337 6.16 -1.32 -9.81
N GLY A 338 6.39 -0.33 -10.67
CA GLY A 338 5.51 0.84 -10.78
C GLY A 338 5.66 1.58 -12.11
N TYR A 339 4.86 2.63 -12.28
CA TYR A 339 4.86 3.46 -13.50
C TYR A 339 5.58 4.80 -13.31
N SER A 340 5.81 5.17 -12.05
CA SER A 340 6.43 6.42 -11.64
C SER A 340 6.93 6.31 -10.20
N ARG A 341 7.82 7.24 -9.83
CA ARG A 341 8.18 7.53 -8.43
C ARG A 341 8.61 8.98 -8.28
N TYR A 342 8.34 9.58 -7.13
CA TYR A 342 8.98 10.81 -6.70
C TYR A 342 10.36 10.51 -6.09
N ASP A 343 11.38 11.21 -6.56
CA ASP A 343 12.74 11.14 -6.06
C ASP A 343 13.02 12.38 -5.22
N ALA A 344 12.98 12.23 -3.89
CA ALA A 344 13.14 13.34 -2.95
C ALA A 344 14.55 13.97 -3.01
N ALA A 345 15.59 13.16 -3.26
CA ALA A 345 16.98 13.62 -3.31
C ALA A 345 17.21 14.59 -4.48
N THR A 346 16.60 14.34 -5.63
CA THR A 346 16.70 15.19 -6.83
C THR A 346 15.55 16.18 -6.97
N GLY A 347 14.46 15.97 -6.22
CA GLY A 347 13.19 16.68 -6.37
C GLY A 347 12.51 16.40 -7.72
N SER A 348 12.76 15.23 -8.32
CA SER A 348 12.26 14.87 -9.65
C SER A 348 11.14 13.83 -9.61
N VAL A 349 10.26 13.88 -10.61
CA VAL A 349 9.32 12.82 -10.93
C VAL A 349 10.00 11.89 -11.93
N VAL A 350 10.24 10.66 -11.55
CA VAL A 350 10.77 9.63 -12.44
C VAL A 350 9.59 8.91 -13.08
N LEU A 351 9.49 8.96 -14.40
CA LEU A 351 8.51 8.22 -15.20
C LEU A 351 9.16 6.95 -15.76
N ASP A 352 8.43 5.84 -15.68
CA ASP A 352 8.93 4.55 -16.12
C ASP A 352 9.18 4.53 -17.64
N SER A 353 10.41 4.19 -18.00
CA SER A 353 10.82 4.16 -19.39
C SER A 353 10.15 3.03 -20.18
N GLU A 354 9.83 1.89 -19.56
CA GLU A 354 9.19 0.77 -20.26
C GLU A 354 7.72 1.08 -20.56
N THR A 355 7.02 1.75 -19.64
CA THR A 355 5.65 2.23 -19.86
C THR A 355 5.55 3.18 -21.05
N ILE A 356 6.51 4.11 -21.17
CA ILE A 356 6.60 5.03 -22.31
C ILE A 356 6.92 4.25 -23.60
N GLN A 357 7.89 3.33 -23.58
CA GLN A 357 8.28 2.52 -24.74
C GLN A 357 7.15 1.61 -25.23
N GLN A 358 6.43 0.97 -24.31
CA GLN A 358 5.22 0.19 -24.62
C GLN A 358 4.19 1.06 -25.36
N TYR A 359 3.93 2.26 -24.86
CA TYR A 359 2.99 3.17 -25.51
C TYR A 359 3.49 3.63 -26.89
N MET A 360 4.77 4.01 -26.99
CA MET A 360 5.38 4.36 -28.29
C MET A 360 5.21 3.24 -29.30
N ARG A 361 5.46 1.99 -28.89
CA ARG A 361 5.30 0.80 -29.74
C ARG A 361 3.85 0.63 -30.20
N LEU A 362 2.87 0.72 -29.31
CA LEU A 362 1.44 0.66 -29.65
C LEU A 362 1.03 1.74 -30.67
N LYS A 363 1.74 2.86 -30.69
CA LYS A 363 1.51 3.98 -31.62
C LYS A 363 2.37 3.94 -32.88
N GLY A 364 3.32 3.00 -32.99
CA GLY A 364 4.32 2.98 -34.05
C GLY A 364 5.29 4.16 -34.02
N TYR A 365 5.53 4.72 -32.84
CA TYR A 365 6.47 5.84 -32.65
C TYR A 365 7.89 5.35 -32.43
N THR A 366 8.84 6.10 -32.98
CA THR A 366 10.28 5.95 -32.69
C THR A 366 10.75 7.05 -31.75
N ALA A 367 11.90 6.87 -31.11
CA ALA A 367 12.50 7.90 -30.29
C ALA A 367 12.69 9.22 -31.06
N SER A 368 13.22 9.12 -32.28
CA SER A 368 13.46 10.26 -33.17
C SER A 368 12.16 10.98 -33.56
N SER A 369 11.08 10.23 -33.82
CA SER A 369 9.80 10.86 -34.15
C SER A 369 9.18 11.58 -32.96
N VAL A 370 9.22 10.99 -31.75
CA VAL A 370 8.68 11.63 -30.55
C VAL A 370 9.45 12.92 -30.23
N MET A 371 10.78 12.90 -30.31
CA MET A 371 11.61 14.07 -30.02
C MET A 371 11.54 15.13 -31.13
N GLY A 372 11.25 14.75 -32.36
CA GLY A 372 11.12 15.65 -33.50
C GLY A 372 9.70 16.18 -33.76
N ASN A 373 8.67 15.61 -33.13
CA ASN A 373 7.27 15.92 -33.39
C ASN A 373 6.53 16.33 -32.12
N GLN A 374 6.17 17.62 -32.05
CA GLN A 374 5.48 18.20 -30.89
C GLN A 374 4.12 17.54 -30.58
N ALA A 375 3.39 17.06 -31.60
CA ALA A 375 2.12 16.39 -31.39
C ALA A 375 2.31 15.02 -30.72
N GLN A 376 3.32 14.24 -31.16
CA GLN A 376 3.65 12.96 -30.54
C GLN A 376 4.15 13.14 -29.10
N LEU A 377 5.00 14.15 -28.86
CA LEU A 377 5.43 14.50 -27.50
C LEU A 377 4.23 14.89 -26.61
N SER A 378 3.28 15.68 -27.14
CA SER A 378 2.08 16.06 -26.41
C SER A 378 1.17 14.87 -26.10
N GLU A 379 1.08 13.88 -27.00
CA GLU A 379 0.32 12.65 -26.78
C GLU A 379 0.96 11.81 -25.66
N ILE A 380 2.30 11.69 -25.63
CA ILE A 380 3.03 11.07 -24.49
C ILE A 380 2.79 11.83 -23.19
N ALA A 381 2.82 13.16 -23.23
CA ALA A 381 2.57 14.00 -22.05
C ALA A 381 1.15 13.80 -21.49
N LYS A 382 0.13 13.77 -22.37
CA LYS A 382 -1.26 13.41 -22.02
C LYS A 382 -1.32 12.05 -21.35
N TYR A 383 -0.76 11.04 -22.00
CA TYR A 383 -0.75 9.68 -21.52
C TYR A 383 -0.12 9.57 -20.12
N MET A 384 1.04 10.20 -19.89
CA MET A 384 1.77 10.09 -18.62
C MET A 384 1.33 11.08 -17.53
N SER A 385 0.53 12.09 -17.87
CA SER A 385 0.15 13.16 -16.94
C SER A 385 -0.50 12.70 -15.62
N PRO A 386 -1.35 11.65 -15.57
CA PRO A 386 -1.90 11.15 -14.30
C PRO A 386 -0.81 10.67 -13.34
N ALA A 387 0.27 10.06 -13.86
CA ALA A 387 1.39 9.63 -13.03
C ALA A 387 2.11 10.83 -12.40
N VAL A 388 2.28 11.92 -13.14
CA VAL A 388 2.91 13.14 -12.61
C VAL A 388 2.05 13.77 -11.51
N VAL A 389 0.72 13.77 -11.66
CA VAL A 389 -0.20 14.24 -10.61
C VAL A 389 -0.10 13.40 -9.34
N TYR A 390 -0.06 12.07 -9.49
CA TYR A 390 0.13 11.15 -8.39
C TYR A 390 1.44 11.43 -7.63
N GLU A 391 2.57 11.57 -8.35
CA GLU A 391 3.87 11.86 -7.72
C GLU A 391 3.96 13.29 -7.14
N ALA A 392 3.22 14.25 -7.69
CA ALA A 392 3.16 15.61 -7.12
C ALA A 392 2.54 15.63 -5.71
N ALA A 393 1.63 14.70 -5.42
CA ALA A 393 1.12 14.52 -4.06
C ALA A 393 2.22 14.01 -3.12
N HIS A 394 3.03 13.05 -3.54
CA HIS A 394 4.19 12.59 -2.76
C HIS A 394 5.23 13.70 -2.53
N LYS A 395 5.47 14.55 -3.52
CA LYS A 395 6.28 15.76 -3.30
C LYS A 395 5.66 16.69 -2.25
N SER A 396 4.36 16.97 -2.36
CA SER A 396 3.65 17.83 -1.39
C SER A 396 3.63 17.24 0.03
N GLN A 397 3.69 15.92 0.13
CA GLN A 397 3.87 15.19 1.38
C GLN A 397 5.28 15.41 1.95
N ALA A 398 6.31 15.19 1.13
CA ALA A 398 7.70 15.36 1.52
C ALA A 398 8.00 16.81 1.95
N ASP A 399 7.58 17.80 1.15
CA ASP A 399 7.79 19.23 1.44
C ASP A 399 7.15 19.65 2.77
N TRP A 400 5.94 19.15 3.04
CA TRP A 400 5.27 19.43 4.32
C TRP A 400 6.01 18.81 5.50
N ALA A 401 6.42 17.55 5.38
CA ALA A 401 7.15 16.86 6.44
C ALA A 401 8.46 17.59 6.75
N ALA A 402 9.19 17.98 5.69
CA ALA A 402 10.40 18.80 5.80
C ALA A 402 10.14 20.17 6.44
N SER A 403 9.10 20.90 5.98
CA SER A 403 8.75 22.23 6.52
C SER A 403 8.35 22.22 8.00
N ARG A 404 7.84 21.09 8.48
CA ARG A 404 7.46 20.86 9.88
C ARG A 404 8.56 20.19 10.68
N GLY A 405 9.61 19.71 10.01
CA GLY A 405 10.65 18.88 10.59
C GLY A 405 10.08 17.65 11.29
N VAL A 406 9.08 16.96 10.71
CA VAL A 406 8.45 15.77 11.31
C VAL A 406 8.78 14.51 10.51
N TYR A 407 8.96 13.38 11.21
CA TYR A 407 9.05 12.08 10.54
C TYR A 407 7.72 11.73 9.87
N MET A 408 7.71 11.34 8.60
CA MET A 408 6.49 10.99 7.87
C MET A 408 6.62 9.58 7.27
N PRO A 409 6.04 8.56 7.92
CA PRO A 409 6.10 7.20 7.40
C PRO A 409 5.29 7.08 6.10
N ARG A 410 5.74 6.23 5.18
CA ARG A 410 4.94 5.82 4.01
C ARG A 410 3.80 4.91 4.45
N THR A 411 2.57 5.35 4.24
CA THR A 411 1.35 4.73 4.79
C THR A 411 0.23 4.70 3.76
N GLN A 412 -0.85 3.97 4.04
CA GLN A 412 -2.07 4.00 3.23
C GLN A 412 -2.61 5.42 3.03
N GLU A 413 -2.53 6.29 4.04
CA GLU A 413 -2.99 7.69 3.97
C GLU A 413 -2.21 8.51 2.93
N ASN A 414 -0.90 8.27 2.78
CA ASN A 414 -0.10 8.89 1.71
C ASN A 414 -0.64 8.52 0.34
N GLU A 415 -0.91 7.23 0.14
CA GLU A 415 -1.34 6.69 -1.14
C GLU A 415 -2.79 7.07 -1.46
N ILE A 416 -3.66 7.17 -0.45
CA ILE A 416 -5.03 7.67 -0.61
C ILE A 416 -5.00 9.13 -1.06
N GLU A 417 -4.16 9.98 -0.46
CA GLU A 417 -4.01 11.37 -0.88
C GLU A 417 -3.54 11.45 -2.35
N ALA A 418 -2.52 10.67 -2.72
CA ALA A 418 -1.96 10.65 -4.06
C ALA A 418 -2.97 10.12 -5.11
N MET A 419 -3.58 8.97 -4.86
CA MET A 419 -4.58 8.39 -5.75
C MET A 419 -5.85 9.25 -5.85
N SER A 420 -6.23 9.96 -4.80
CA SER A 420 -7.40 10.84 -4.86
C SER A 420 -7.14 12.07 -5.74
N LEU A 421 -5.93 12.62 -5.69
CA LEU A 421 -5.55 13.73 -6.56
C LEU A 421 -5.47 13.27 -8.03
N GLU A 422 -4.86 12.12 -8.28
CA GLU A 422 -4.84 11.48 -9.60
C GLU A 422 -6.24 11.15 -10.12
N GLY A 423 -7.10 10.59 -9.26
CA GLY A 423 -8.48 10.25 -9.59
C GLY A 423 -9.26 11.50 -10.00
N LEU A 424 -9.13 12.58 -9.22
CA LEU A 424 -9.71 13.87 -9.55
C LEU A 424 -9.22 14.38 -10.92
N PHE A 425 -7.90 14.40 -11.15
CA PHE A 425 -7.32 14.85 -12.42
C PHE A 425 -7.84 14.03 -13.61
N THR A 426 -7.86 12.70 -13.45
CA THR A 426 -8.33 11.79 -14.50
C THR A 426 -9.80 12.03 -14.80
N THR A 427 -10.65 12.20 -13.78
CA THR A 427 -12.07 12.58 -13.96
C THR A 427 -12.21 13.92 -14.67
N GLU A 428 -11.44 14.94 -14.28
CA GLU A 428 -11.42 16.27 -14.93
C GLU A 428 -11.11 16.15 -16.42
N LYS A 429 -10.06 15.42 -16.77
CA LYS A 429 -9.62 15.23 -18.14
C LYS A 429 -10.55 14.35 -18.96
N MET A 430 -11.08 13.27 -18.40
CA MET A 430 -12.05 12.42 -19.11
C MET A 430 -13.33 13.20 -19.50
N ARG A 431 -13.75 14.17 -18.67
CA ARG A 431 -14.92 15.01 -18.94
C ARG A 431 -14.61 16.19 -19.87
N GLY A 432 -13.45 16.83 -19.68
CA GLY A 432 -13.11 18.11 -20.32
C GLY A 432 -12.19 18.03 -21.53
N ASP A 433 -11.51 16.90 -21.75
CA ASP A 433 -10.53 16.72 -22.83
C ASP A 433 -10.86 15.46 -23.66
N PRO A 434 -11.54 15.62 -24.81
CA PRO A 434 -11.89 14.49 -25.69
C PRO A 434 -10.67 13.72 -26.21
N GLU A 435 -9.53 14.39 -26.37
CA GLU A 435 -8.32 13.75 -26.87
C GLU A 435 -7.69 12.88 -25.79
N PHE A 436 -7.59 13.38 -24.56
CA PHE A 436 -7.18 12.59 -23.41
C PHE A 436 -8.08 11.36 -23.23
N ASN A 437 -9.40 11.56 -23.27
CA ASN A 437 -10.35 10.46 -23.14
C ASN A 437 -10.13 9.40 -24.24
N ARG A 438 -9.98 9.82 -25.50
CA ARG A 438 -9.67 8.93 -26.62
C ARG A 438 -8.35 8.17 -26.42
N ILE A 439 -7.29 8.86 -26.00
CA ILE A 439 -5.98 8.25 -25.75
C ILE A 439 -6.11 7.15 -24.69
N MET A 440 -6.65 7.48 -23.52
CA MET A 440 -6.72 6.55 -22.40
C MET A 440 -7.66 5.37 -22.69
N THR A 441 -8.83 5.62 -23.26
CA THR A 441 -9.81 4.56 -23.58
C THR A 441 -9.32 3.61 -24.66
N SER A 442 -8.70 4.12 -25.73
CA SER A 442 -8.14 3.26 -26.79
C SER A 442 -6.94 2.42 -26.32
N SER A 443 -6.24 2.85 -25.28
CA SER A 443 -5.13 2.09 -24.68
C SER A 443 -5.55 1.13 -23.56
N ARG A 444 -6.80 1.19 -23.08
CA ARG A 444 -7.28 0.44 -21.92
C ARG A 444 -7.02 -1.06 -22.02
N ASP A 445 -7.34 -1.65 -23.16
CA ASP A 445 -7.30 -3.12 -23.35
C ASP A 445 -5.87 -3.64 -23.59
N PHE A 446 -4.92 -2.74 -23.82
CA PHE A 446 -3.55 -3.06 -24.21
C PHE A 446 -2.50 -2.53 -23.23
N SER A 447 -2.89 -1.70 -22.26
CA SER A 447 -1.98 -1.21 -21.23
C SER A 447 -2.60 -1.28 -19.84
N THR A 448 -1.91 -1.99 -18.95
CA THR A 448 -2.26 -2.06 -17.52
C THR A 448 -2.23 -0.68 -16.87
N TYR A 449 -1.34 0.21 -17.35
CA TYR A 449 -1.31 1.61 -16.93
C TYR A 449 -2.62 2.32 -17.26
N ALA A 450 -3.00 2.37 -18.54
CA ALA A 450 -4.20 3.08 -18.99
C ALA A 450 -5.45 2.54 -18.31
N SER A 451 -5.57 1.21 -18.22
CA SER A 451 -6.65 0.53 -17.51
C SER A 451 -6.73 0.95 -16.05
N LYS A 452 -5.60 0.95 -15.31
CA LYS A 452 -5.55 1.38 -13.92
C LYS A 452 -5.98 2.84 -13.75
N ARG A 453 -5.46 3.77 -14.57
CA ARG A 453 -5.78 5.19 -14.47
C ARG A 453 -7.28 5.45 -14.72
N LEU A 454 -7.86 4.80 -15.73
CA LEU A 454 -9.30 4.88 -16.00
C LEU A 454 -10.16 4.30 -14.87
N ASP A 455 -9.78 3.14 -14.33
CA ASP A 455 -10.44 2.54 -13.17
C ASP A 455 -10.40 3.50 -11.97
N VAL A 456 -9.25 4.13 -11.72
CA VAL A 456 -9.05 5.10 -10.63
C VAL A 456 -9.95 6.33 -10.79
N GLY A 457 -9.96 6.95 -11.99
CA GLY A 457 -10.84 8.09 -12.27
C GLY A 457 -12.32 7.74 -12.14
N THR A 458 -12.73 6.59 -12.68
CA THR A 458 -14.13 6.11 -12.63
C THR A 458 -14.54 5.79 -11.19
N GLU A 459 -13.72 5.08 -10.43
CA GLU A 459 -14.02 4.74 -9.03
C GLU A 459 -14.08 6.00 -8.17
N PHE A 460 -13.17 6.96 -8.37
CA PHE A 460 -13.16 8.22 -7.62
C PHE A 460 -14.44 9.03 -7.88
N GLU A 461 -14.83 9.15 -9.15
CA GLU A 461 -16.04 9.83 -9.59
C GLU A 461 -17.31 9.18 -8.99
N MET A 462 -17.45 7.87 -9.12
CA MET A 462 -18.67 7.15 -8.70
C MET A 462 -18.81 7.05 -7.19
N ASN A 463 -17.72 6.82 -6.46
CA ASN A 463 -17.76 6.50 -5.05
C ASN A 463 -17.57 7.73 -4.15
N GLY A 464 -17.00 8.80 -4.70
CA GLY A 464 -16.51 9.94 -3.95
C GLY A 464 -15.38 9.57 -2.99
N SER A 465 -14.78 10.59 -2.38
CA SER A 465 -13.52 10.45 -1.64
C SER A 465 -13.54 9.38 -0.53
N LYS A 466 -14.61 9.29 0.27
CA LYS A 466 -14.65 8.37 1.42
C LYS A 466 -14.66 6.90 1.03
N LYS A 467 -15.53 6.50 0.09
CA LYS A 467 -15.61 5.11 -0.37
C LYS A 467 -14.41 4.77 -1.26
N PHE A 468 -13.94 5.73 -2.06
CA PHE A 468 -12.70 5.58 -2.81
C PHE A 468 -11.50 5.30 -1.90
N ALA A 469 -11.33 6.06 -0.81
CA ALA A 469 -10.28 5.80 0.18
C ALA A 469 -10.38 4.37 0.76
N THR A 470 -11.58 3.83 0.95
CA THR A 470 -11.73 2.41 1.30
C THR A 470 -11.22 1.52 0.17
N SER A 471 -11.65 1.70 -1.08
CA SER A 471 -11.16 0.93 -2.23
C SER A 471 -9.63 0.98 -2.35
N VAL A 472 -9.02 2.15 -2.18
CA VAL A 472 -7.56 2.32 -2.21
C VAL A 472 -6.88 1.45 -1.17
N ARG A 473 -7.36 1.47 0.07
CA ARG A 473 -6.83 0.61 1.16
C ARG A 473 -6.95 -0.88 0.84
N GLN A 474 -8.08 -1.33 0.28
CA GLN A 474 -8.30 -2.77 0.08
C GLN A 474 -7.67 -3.30 -1.22
N ARG A 475 -7.74 -2.52 -2.31
CA ARG A 475 -7.41 -2.99 -3.66
C ARG A 475 -5.97 -2.66 -4.06
N TYR A 476 -5.49 -1.46 -3.75
CA TYR A 476 -4.23 -0.96 -4.30
C TYR A 476 -3.09 -1.00 -3.28
N TYR A 477 -3.36 -0.74 -2.00
CA TYR A 477 -2.32 -0.63 -0.97
C TYR A 477 -2.64 -1.40 0.31
N ALA A 478 -3.23 -2.60 0.16
CA ALA A 478 -3.46 -3.52 1.28
C ALA A 478 -2.15 -3.90 1.99
N GLY A 479 -1.05 -3.97 1.23
CA GLY A 479 0.30 -4.23 1.72
C GLY A 479 1.02 -3.05 2.37
N LEU A 480 0.38 -1.89 2.56
CA LEU A 480 0.92 -0.80 3.38
C LEU A 480 0.19 -0.71 4.73
N PRO A 481 0.89 -0.31 5.81
CA PRO A 481 0.23 -0.05 7.09
C PRO A 481 -0.63 1.21 7.00
N SER A 482 -1.70 1.26 7.79
CA SER A 482 -2.34 2.54 8.09
C SER A 482 -1.38 3.44 8.86
N LEU A 483 -1.60 4.74 8.82
CA LEU A 483 -0.84 5.73 9.58
C LEU A 483 -0.78 5.38 11.07
N ASP A 484 -1.91 4.99 11.64
CA ASP A 484 -2.02 4.60 13.04
C ASP A 484 -1.18 3.34 13.33
N ALA A 485 -1.23 2.33 12.46
CA ALA A 485 -0.43 1.11 12.60
C ALA A 485 1.08 1.38 12.44
N ALA A 486 1.48 2.20 11.47
CA ALA A 486 2.87 2.58 11.26
C ALA A 486 3.42 3.37 12.45
N ALA A 487 2.66 4.35 12.95
CA ALA A 487 3.01 5.10 14.14
C ALA A 487 3.14 4.18 15.35
N GLY A 488 2.18 3.27 15.56
CA GLY A 488 2.21 2.33 16.68
C GLY A 488 3.40 1.37 16.64
N GLN A 489 3.78 0.89 15.45
CA GLN A 489 4.99 0.07 15.27
C GLN A 489 6.25 0.84 15.65
N VAL A 490 6.44 2.03 15.07
CA VAL A 490 7.63 2.85 15.32
C VAL A 490 7.68 3.28 16.79
N LEU A 491 6.58 3.78 17.35
CA LEU A 491 6.49 4.17 18.75
C LEU A 491 6.83 3.02 19.69
N GLY A 492 6.35 1.80 19.40
CA GLY A 492 6.67 0.61 20.19
C GLY A 492 8.17 0.30 20.19
N ALA A 493 8.79 0.23 19.00
CA ALA A 493 10.22 -0.05 18.89
C ALA A 493 11.10 1.03 19.51
N VAL A 494 10.77 2.31 19.27
CA VAL A 494 11.49 3.46 19.80
C VAL A 494 11.39 3.51 21.33
N SER A 495 10.21 3.25 21.89
CA SER A 495 10.01 3.31 23.35
C SER A 495 10.79 2.23 24.09
N ASP A 496 10.79 0.99 23.57
CA ASP A 496 11.58 -0.10 24.12
C ASP A 496 13.07 0.21 24.10
N GLU A 497 13.57 0.76 22.99
CA GLU A 497 14.98 1.09 22.87
C GLU A 497 15.38 2.23 23.81
N LEU A 498 14.54 3.25 23.96
CA LEU A 498 14.75 4.30 24.95
C LEU A 498 14.70 3.77 26.39
N GLU A 499 13.87 2.76 26.66
CA GLU A 499 13.85 2.06 27.95
C GLU A 499 15.14 1.27 28.19
N ARG A 500 15.58 0.47 27.21
CA ARG A 500 16.85 -0.26 27.25
C ARG A 500 18.03 0.68 27.51
N ARG A 501 18.08 1.84 26.85
CA ARG A 501 19.12 2.86 27.10
C ARG A 501 19.01 3.49 28.48
N GLY A 502 17.82 3.53 29.08
CA GLY A 502 17.61 3.98 30.46
C GLY A 502 18.44 3.19 31.46
N SER A 503 18.61 1.89 31.26
CA SER A 503 19.41 0.99 32.11
C SER A 503 20.87 0.81 31.66
N MET A 504 21.28 1.43 30.55
CA MET A 504 22.66 1.39 30.06
C MET A 504 23.61 2.34 30.83
N SER A 505 24.91 2.03 30.79
CA SER A 505 25.95 2.92 31.30
C SER A 505 26.01 4.23 30.52
N ALA A 506 26.47 5.30 31.15
CA ALA A 506 26.61 6.60 30.48
C ALA A 506 27.61 6.54 29.30
N ALA A 507 28.67 5.75 29.43
CA ALA A 507 29.68 5.58 28.39
C ALA A 507 29.11 4.88 27.14
N ASP A 508 28.34 3.80 27.33
CA ASP A 508 27.75 3.07 26.20
C ASP A 508 26.70 3.92 25.47
N ARG A 509 25.89 4.69 26.22
CA ARG A 509 24.95 5.65 25.62
C ARG A 509 25.68 6.71 24.79
N ALA A 510 26.75 7.30 25.32
CA ALA A 510 27.54 8.30 24.61
C ALA A 510 28.21 7.72 23.36
N ALA A 511 28.63 6.45 23.39
CA ALA A 511 29.18 5.75 22.23
C ALA A 511 28.13 5.59 21.11
N ILE A 512 26.89 5.25 21.45
CA ILE A 512 25.79 5.20 20.48
C ILE A 512 25.47 6.60 19.96
N ASP A 513 25.37 7.60 20.83
CA ASP A 513 25.00 8.96 20.41
C ASP A 513 26.06 9.64 19.53
N SER A 514 27.34 9.23 19.65
CA SER A 514 28.43 9.77 18.82
C SER A 514 28.59 9.08 17.47
N ASN A 515 28.22 7.79 17.36
CA ASN A 515 28.44 6.98 16.14
C ASN A 515 27.15 6.55 15.44
N GLY A 516 25.99 6.73 16.09
CA GLY A 516 24.71 6.29 15.59
C GLY A 516 24.16 7.18 14.47
N LEU A 517 23.13 6.66 13.80
CA LEU A 517 22.44 7.31 12.70
C LEU A 517 21.79 8.62 13.14
N ASN A 518 22.01 9.66 12.34
CA ASN A 518 21.54 11.00 12.62
C ASN A 518 20.09 11.20 12.15
N LEU A 519 19.55 12.41 12.39
CA LEU A 519 18.17 12.73 12.04
C LEU A 519 17.89 12.64 10.53
N ALA A 520 18.81 13.12 9.69
CA ALA A 520 18.62 13.13 8.24
C ALA A 520 18.53 11.70 7.70
N GLU A 521 19.44 10.83 8.12
CA GLU A 521 19.43 9.40 7.75
C GLU A 521 18.15 8.70 8.24
N THR A 522 17.70 9.01 9.45
CA THR A 522 16.54 8.34 10.05
C THR A 522 15.21 8.82 9.45
N MET A 523 15.13 10.08 9.01
CA MET A 523 13.88 10.63 8.45
C MET A 523 13.48 10.02 7.10
N GLU A 524 14.41 9.37 6.41
CA GLU A 524 14.16 8.69 5.13
C GLU A 524 13.73 7.22 5.29
N MET A 525 13.85 6.66 6.50
CA MET A 525 13.56 5.25 6.76
C MET A 525 12.06 4.94 6.70
N SER A 526 11.72 3.80 6.10
CA SER A 526 10.40 3.20 6.26
C SER A 526 10.13 2.83 7.73
N PRO A 527 8.85 2.63 8.13
CA PRO A 527 8.51 2.17 9.48
C PRO A 527 9.23 0.89 9.90
N ASP A 528 9.48 -0.01 8.95
CA ASP A 528 10.12 -1.30 9.18
C ASP A 528 11.62 -1.13 9.39
N GLU A 529 12.30 -0.40 8.49
CA GLU A 529 13.73 -0.08 8.64
C GLU A 529 13.99 0.65 9.96
N LEU A 530 13.19 1.68 10.26
CA LEU A 530 13.35 2.45 11.50
C LEU A 530 13.14 1.56 12.73
N ALA A 531 12.06 0.77 12.76
CA ALA A 531 11.77 -0.11 13.89
C ALA A 531 12.85 -1.20 14.09
N SER A 532 13.46 -1.69 13.01
CA SER A 532 14.54 -2.69 13.06
C SER A 532 15.91 -2.09 13.38
N SER A 533 16.12 -0.80 13.11
CA SER A 533 17.40 -0.10 13.31
C SER A 533 17.45 0.76 14.57
N VAL A 534 16.46 0.71 15.46
CA VAL A 534 16.39 1.56 16.67
C VAL A 534 17.68 1.53 17.52
N ALA A 535 18.35 0.39 17.60
CA ALA A 535 19.61 0.24 18.36
C ALA A 535 20.76 1.08 17.80
N GLU A 536 20.72 1.42 16.52
CA GLU A 536 21.78 2.15 15.79
C GLU A 536 21.48 3.65 15.67
N ILE A 537 20.27 4.10 16.03
CA ILE A 537 19.85 5.50 15.90
C ILE A 537 20.24 6.29 17.16
N GLN A 538 20.66 7.55 17.01
CA GLN A 538 21.01 8.43 18.15
C GLN A 538 19.82 8.67 19.11
N THR A 539 20.09 8.76 20.42
CA THR A 539 19.05 8.92 21.46
C THR A 539 18.20 10.18 21.25
N PRO A 540 18.77 11.36 20.94
CA PRO A 540 17.97 12.56 20.66
C PRO A 540 17.05 12.42 19.44
N VAL A 541 17.47 11.64 18.44
CA VAL A 541 16.69 11.38 17.23
C VAL A 541 15.49 10.48 17.54
N LEU A 542 15.70 9.40 18.31
CA LEU A 542 14.63 8.52 18.80
C LEU A 542 13.59 9.30 19.62
N ALA A 543 14.03 10.15 20.56
CA ALA A 543 13.14 10.96 21.38
C ALA A 543 12.30 11.94 20.52
N LYS A 544 12.90 12.53 19.49
CA LYS A 544 12.18 13.40 18.54
C LYS A 544 11.12 12.62 17.75
N ILE A 545 11.46 11.45 17.21
CA ILE A 545 10.51 10.60 16.46
C ILE A 545 9.34 10.18 17.35
N GLN A 546 9.62 9.82 18.61
CA GLN A 546 8.59 9.51 19.59
C GLN A 546 7.63 10.70 19.79
N GLY A 547 8.17 11.91 19.96
CA GLY A 547 7.36 13.12 20.12
C GLY A 547 6.60 13.56 18.85
N ASP A 548 7.11 13.24 17.66
CA ASP A 548 6.41 13.51 16.41
C ASP A 548 5.21 12.56 16.26
N LEU A 549 5.43 11.26 16.41
CA LEU A 549 4.40 10.24 16.21
C LEU A 549 3.39 10.14 17.35
N SER A 550 3.68 10.65 18.56
CA SER A 550 2.67 10.76 19.61
C SER A 550 1.60 11.81 19.27
N ARG A 551 1.93 12.81 18.42
CA ARG A 551 1.04 13.91 18.02
C ARG A 551 0.27 13.61 16.73
N MET A 552 -0.40 12.46 16.68
CA MET A 552 -1.14 11.97 15.50
C MET A 552 -2.17 12.96 14.93
N GLY A 553 -2.70 13.87 15.76
CA GLY A 553 -3.59 14.95 15.32
C GLY A 553 -3.01 15.82 14.21
N VAL A 554 -1.69 16.04 14.18
CA VAL A 554 -1.01 16.84 13.15
C VAL A 554 -1.12 16.18 11.77
N TYR A 555 -0.85 14.88 11.69
CA TYR A 555 -0.96 14.08 10.47
C TYR A 555 -2.42 13.93 10.02
N ARG A 556 -3.32 13.60 10.96
CA ARG A 556 -4.76 13.47 10.66
C ARG A 556 -5.35 14.77 10.11
N SER A 557 -4.94 15.91 10.65
CA SER A 557 -5.36 17.24 10.17
C SER A 557 -4.89 17.51 8.74
N ARG A 558 -3.63 17.17 8.41
CA ARG A 558 -3.08 17.26 7.05
C ARG A 558 -3.92 16.44 6.06
N TYR A 559 -4.08 15.13 6.31
CA TYR A 559 -4.82 14.26 5.39
C TYR A 559 -6.29 14.68 5.27
N SER A 560 -6.91 15.13 6.36
CA SER A 560 -8.28 15.67 6.33
C SER A 560 -8.38 16.97 5.52
N ALA A 561 -7.36 17.82 5.54
CA ALA A 561 -7.33 19.03 4.72
C ALA A 561 -7.26 18.67 3.22
N SER A 562 -6.39 17.73 2.85
CA SER A 562 -6.25 17.26 1.47
C SER A 562 -7.53 16.59 0.96
N ASP A 563 -8.15 15.69 1.77
CA ASP A 563 -9.44 15.07 1.45
C ASP A 563 -10.54 16.11 1.23
N ARG A 564 -10.64 17.12 2.09
CA ARG A 564 -11.65 18.19 1.95
C ARG A 564 -11.48 18.96 0.65
N GLN A 565 -10.25 19.27 0.25
CA GLN A 565 -9.96 19.96 -1.00
C GLN A 565 -10.38 19.12 -2.21
N THR A 566 -9.92 17.87 -2.30
CA THR A 566 -10.22 17.00 -3.43
C THR A 566 -11.72 16.67 -3.52
N ARG A 567 -12.38 16.47 -2.38
CA ARG A 567 -13.84 16.29 -2.31
C ARG A 567 -14.60 17.54 -2.74
N GLY A 568 -14.11 18.73 -2.37
CA GLY A 568 -14.68 20.00 -2.79
C GLY A 568 -14.64 20.16 -4.31
N ALA A 569 -13.48 19.87 -4.91
CA ALA A 569 -13.28 19.90 -6.36
C ALA A 569 -14.16 18.90 -7.11
N LEU A 570 -14.29 17.66 -6.62
CA LEU A 570 -15.18 16.66 -7.24
C LEU A 570 -16.66 17.10 -7.22
N LYS A 571 -17.09 17.76 -6.13
CA LYS A 571 -18.44 18.31 -6.03
C LYS A 571 -18.65 19.46 -7.01
N SER A 572 -17.68 20.37 -7.17
CA SER A 572 -17.80 21.47 -8.12
C SER A 572 -17.86 20.98 -9.57
N LEU A 573 -17.09 19.95 -9.92
CA LEU A 573 -17.18 19.26 -11.21
C LEU A 573 -18.56 18.65 -11.48
N SER A 574 -19.20 18.10 -10.44
CA SER A 574 -20.55 17.50 -10.57
C SER A 574 -21.64 18.57 -10.68
N ALA A 575 -21.49 19.70 -10.00
CA ALA A 575 -22.43 20.82 -10.07
C ALA A 575 -22.34 21.58 -11.41
N GLY A 576 -21.13 21.77 -11.94
CA GLY A 576 -20.93 22.40 -13.26
C GLY A 576 -21.51 21.59 -14.43
N GLY A 577 -21.78 20.30 -14.24
CA GLY A 577 -22.47 19.46 -15.22
C GLY A 577 -23.98 19.70 -15.33
N SER A 578 -24.61 20.32 -14.32
CA SER A 578 -26.05 20.67 -14.37
C SER A 578 -26.33 22.09 -14.88
N GLU A 579 -25.31 22.95 -14.98
CA GLU A 579 -25.45 24.35 -15.43
C GLU A 579 -25.04 24.60 -16.89
N ALA A 580 -24.56 23.57 -17.61
CA ALA A 580 -24.28 23.66 -19.05
C ALA A 580 -25.54 23.83 -19.93
N ALA A 581 -26.74 23.91 -19.33
CA ALA A 581 -27.97 24.37 -20.00
C ALA A 581 -28.33 25.84 -19.72
N GLY A 582 -27.54 26.59 -18.94
CA GLY A 582 -27.77 28.03 -18.81
C GLY A 582 -27.04 28.70 -17.66
N SER A 583 -25.82 29.20 -17.89
CA SER A 583 -25.40 30.55 -17.48
C SER A 583 -23.91 30.79 -17.78
N ALA A 584 -23.55 30.86 -19.05
CA ALA A 584 -22.29 31.50 -19.44
C ALA A 584 -22.45 33.02 -19.34
N ALA A 585 -22.42 33.59 -18.13
CA ALA A 585 -22.07 34.99 -17.86
C ALA A 585 -22.29 35.31 -16.37
N LYS A 586 -21.22 35.23 -15.57
CA LYS A 586 -20.94 36.08 -14.39
C LYS A 586 -19.81 35.43 -13.59
N ASN A 587 -18.58 35.79 -13.92
CA ASN A 587 -17.44 35.88 -13.00
C ASN A 587 -16.23 36.38 -13.79
N ALA A 588 -16.31 37.63 -14.25
CA ALA A 588 -15.11 38.41 -14.55
C ALA A 588 -14.76 39.19 -13.27
N PRO A 589 -13.49 39.17 -12.81
CA PRO A 589 -13.07 40.01 -11.69
C PRO A 589 -13.15 41.49 -12.09
N PRO A 590 -13.48 42.40 -11.15
CA PRO A 590 -13.57 43.82 -11.48
C PRO A 590 -12.18 44.39 -11.80
N PRO A 591 -12.10 45.40 -12.69
CA PRO A 591 -10.83 46.02 -13.05
C PRO A 591 -10.25 46.78 -11.85
N ILE A 592 -8.95 46.62 -11.67
CA ILE A 592 -8.16 47.36 -10.67
C ILE A 592 -8.02 48.80 -11.18
N ILE A 593 -8.46 49.77 -10.37
CA ILE A 593 -8.06 51.19 -10.48
C ILE A 593 -6.89 51.42 -9.53
#